data_AF-G1RJU3-F1
#
_entry.id   AF-G1RJU3-F1
#
_cell.length_a   1.000
_cell.length_b   1.000
_cell.length_c   1.000
_cell.angle_alpha   90.00
_cell.angle_beta   90.00
_cell.angle_gamma   90.00
#
_symmetry.space_group_name_H-M   'P 1'
#
loop_
_entity.id
_entity.type
_entity.pdbx_description
1 polymer ?
#
loop_
_entity_poly.entity_id
_entity_poly.type
_entity_poly.pdbx_seq_one_letter_code
_entity_poly.pdbx_strand_id
1 'polypeptide(L)'
;MASVGECPAPVSVKDKKLLEVKLGELPSWILMRDFSPSGIFGAFQRGYYRYYNKYINVKKGSISGITMVLACYVLFSYCFSYKHLKHERLRKYH
;
A
#
# COMPACT_ATOMS: atom_id res chain seq x y z
N MET A 1 -34.66 -37.29 -5.09
CA MET A 1 -33.24 -37.26 -5.48
C MET A 1 -32.63 -36.03 -4.84
N ALA A 2 -31.89 -36.19 -3.74
CA ALA A 2 -31.27 -35.08 -3.02
C ALA A 2 -30.17 -34.47 -3.88
N SER A 3 -30.22 -33.15 -4.08
CA SER A 3 -29.17 -32.38 -4.74
C SER A 3 -27.94 -32.42 -3.82
N VAL A 4 -26.92 -33.16 -4.24
CA VAL A 4 -25.62 -33.23 -3.58
C VAL A 4 -25.05 -31.82 -3.56
N GLY A 5 -24.95 -31.23 -2.38
CA GLY A 5 -24.30 -29.93 -2.21
C GLY A 5 -22.87 -30.01 -2.71
N GLU A 6 -22.55 -29.24 -3.74
CA GLU A 6 -21.17 -28.95 -4.12
C GLU A 6 -20.47 -28.33 -2.90
N CYS A 7 -19.57 -29.10 -2.28
CA CYS A 7 -18.59 -28.54 -1.38
C CYS A 7 -17.75 -27.56 -2.21
N PRO A 8 -17.64 -26.27 -1.85
CA PRO A 8 -16.77 -25.38 -2.59
C PRO A 8 -15.37 -25.97 -2.53
N ALA A 9 -14.78 -26.23 -3.71
CA ALA A 9 -13.42 -26.74 -3.82
C ALA A 9 -12.49 -25.89 -2.92
N PRO A 10 -11.50 -26.50 -2.25
CA PRO A 10 -10.59 -25.74 -1.39
C PRO A 10 -9.91 -24.67 -2.23
N VAL A 11 -10.37 -23.42 -2.08
CA VAL A 11 -9.77 -22.26 -2.73
C VAL A 11 -8.30 -22.24 -2.36
N SER A 12 -7.46 -22.25 -3.39
CA SER A 12 -6.01 -22.10 -3.24
C SER A 12 -5.74 -20.91 -2.33
N VAL A 13 -4.85 -21.08 -1.35
CA VAL A 13 -4.52 -20.01 -0.39
C VAL A 13 -4.16 -18.72 -1.12
N LYS A 14 -3.58 -18.81 -2.32
CA LYS A 14 -3.23 -17.68 -3.20
C LYS A 14 -4.41 -16.77 -3.56
N ASP A 15 -5.61 -17.34 -3.74
CA ASP A 15 -6.79 -16.62 -4.24
C ASP A 15 -7.69 -16.12 -3.11
N LYS A 16 -7.38 -16.45 -1.86
CA LYS A 16 -8.13 -15.99 -0.68
C LYS A 16 -7.90 -14.48 -0.47
N LYS A 17 -8.96 -13.73 -0.22
CA LYS A 17 -8.84 -12.33 0.21
C LYS A 17 -8.18 -12.28 1.58
N LEU A 18 -7.43 -11.20 1.85
CA LEU A 18 -6.79 -10.93 3.15
C LEU A 18 -7.69 -11.16 4.37
N LEU A 19 -8.99 -10.89 4.23
CA LEU A 19 -9.97 -11.00 5.30
C LEU A 19 -10.44 -12.44 5.59
N GLU A 20 -10.16 -13.38 4.69
CA GLU A 20 -10.61 -14.78 4.78
C GLU A 20 -9.49 -15.72 5.27
N VAL A 21 -8.26 -15.21 5.40
CA VAL A 21 -7.09 -15.98 5.81
C VAL A 21 -7.00 -16.00 7.34
N LYS A 22 -6.91 -17.19 7.94
CA LYS A 22 -6.63 -17.34 9.37
C LYS A 22 -5.24 -16.77 9.70
N LEU A 23 -5.08 -16.12 10.85
CA LEU A 23 -3.82 -15.45 11.24
C LEU A 23 -2.57 -16.35 11.19
N GLY A 24 -2.72 -17.66 11.42
CA GLY A 24 -1.62 -18.64 11.31
C GLY A 24 -1.21 -18.99 9.86
N GLU A 25 -2.11 -18.82 8.88
CA GLU A 25 -1.85 -19.04 7.45
C GLU A 25 -1.45 -17.75 6.72
N LEU A 26 -1.56 -16.59 7.39
CA LEU A 26 -1.25 -15.27 6.87
C LEU A 26 0.20 -15.10 6.38
N PRO A 27 1.26 -15.55 7.10
CA PRO A 27 2.62 -15.44 6.59
C PRO A 27 2.84 -16.28 5.33
N SER A 28 2.27 -17.49 5.25
CA SER A 28 2.33 -18.34 4.06
C SER A 28 1.57 -17.72 2.88
N TRP A 29 0.43 -17.07 3.15
CA TRP A 29 -0.35 -16.31 2.17
C TRP A 29 0.44 -15.10 1.62
N ILE A 30 1.14 -14.38 2.49
CA ILE A 30 1.99 -13.24 2.10
C ILE A 30 3.14 -13.71 1.20
N LEU A 31 3.83 -14.79 1.57
CA LEU A 31 4.95 -15.35 0.81
C LEU A 31 4.55 -15.86 -0.57
N MET A 32 3.32 -16.36 -0.71
CA MET A 32 2.75 -16.78 -1.99
C MET A 32 2.35 -15.61 -2.89
N ARG A 33 2.32 -14.38 -2.37
CA ARG A 33 1.96 -13.22 -3.16
C ARG A 33 3.12 -12.83 -4.08
N ASP A 34 2.82 -12.65 -5.35
CA ASP A 34 3.80 -12.17 -6.32
C ASP A 34 4.16 -10.72 -6.00
N PHE A 35 5.23 -10.52 -5.22
CA PHE A 35 5.92 -9.24 -5.07
C PHE A 35 6.72 -8.88 -6.33
N SER A 36 6.23 -9.30 -7.49
CA SER A 36 6.85 -8.94 -8.75
C SER A 36 6.86 -7.42 -8.85
N PRO A 37 8.02 -6.80 -9.12
CA PRO A 37 8.13 -5.35 -9.22
C PRO A 37 7.15 -4.77 -10.24
N SER A 38 6.77 -5.55 -11.27
CA SER A 38 5.74 -5.16 -12.24
C SER A 38 4.32 -5.12 -11.65
N GLY A 39 3.96 -6.06 -10.76
CA GLY A 39 2.65 -6.10 -10.11
C GLY A 39 2.48 -4.95 -9.10
N ILE A 40 3.53 -4.66 -8.34
CA ILE A 40 3.58 -3.50 -7.45
C ILE A 40 3.45 -2.20 -8.26
N PHE A 41 4.24 -2.07 -9.34
CA PHE A 41 4.19 -0.91 -10.21
C PHE A 41 2.80 -0.71 -10.84
N GLY A 42 2.14 -1.78 -11.28
CA GLY A 42 0.77 -1.72 -11.79
C GLY A 42 -0.25 -1.24 -10.76
N ALA A 43 -0.12 -1.66 -9.51
CA ALA A 43 -0.96 -1.18 -8.41
C ALA A 43 -0.73 0.32 -8.13
N PHE A 44 0.53 0.77 -8.12
CA PHE A 44 0.89 2.18 -7.98
C PHE A 44 0.36 3.02 -9.15
N GLN A 45 0.51 2.55 -10.39
CA GLN A 45 0.03 3.24 -11.59
C GLN A 45 -1.50 3.42 -11.57
N ARG A 46 -2.23 2.41 -11.08
CA ARG A 46 -3.69 2.49 -10.92
C ARG A 46 -4.12 3.50 -9.84
N GLY A 47 -3.37 3.57 -8.74
CA GLY A 47 -3.55 4.60 -7.71
C GLY A 47 -3.23 6.01 -8.23
N TYR A 48 -2.12 6.14 -8.96
CA TYR A 48 -1.68 7.38 -9.58
C TYR A 48 -2.69 7.90 -10.58
N TYR A 49 -3.24 7.04 -11.45
CA TYR A 49 -4.27 7.44 -12.41
C TYR A 49 -5.54 7.97 -11.72
N ARG A 50 -5.98 7.31 -10.63
CA ARG A 50 -7.11 7.79 -9.81
C ARG A 50 -6.82 9.14 -9.17
N TYR A 51 -5.61 9.33 -8.64
CA TYR A 51 -5.18 10.59 -8.04
C TYR A 51 -5.13 11.73 -9.08
N TYR A 52 -4.51 11.46 -10.22
CA TYR A 52 -4.36 12.41 -11.31
C TYR A 52 -5.72 12.85 -11.87
N ASN A 53 -6.64 11.90 -12.09
CA ASN A 53 -7.98 12.22 -12.56
C ASN A 53 -8.78 13.06 -11.55
N LYS A 54 -8.57 12.85 -10.24
CA LYS A 54 -9.32 13.55 -9.19
C LYS A 54 -8.79 14.96 -8.91
N TYR A 55 -7.47 15.15 -8.89
CA TYR A 55 -6.86 16.38 -8.41
C TYR A 55 -6.22 17.25 -9.50
N ILE A 56 -5.81 16.66 -10.63
CA ILE A 56 -5.15 17.38 -11.73
C ILE A 56 -6.11 17.64 -12.88
N ASN A 57 -6.98 16.68 -13.23
CA ASN A 57 -7.89 16.80 -14.39
C ASN A 57 -9.23 17.51 -14.09
N VAL A 58 -9.24 18.48 -13.17
CA VAL A 58 -10.42 19.29 -12.86
C VAL A 58 -10.41 20.57 -13.70
N LYS A 59 -11.51 20.89 -14.39
CA LYS A 59 -11.68 22.06 -15.29
C LYS A 59 -11.28 23.42 -14.68
N LYS A 60 -11.34 23.54 -13.35
CA LYS A 60 -10.72 24.61 -12.55
C LYS A 60 -9.70 23.95 -11.63
N GLY A 61 -8.45 23.86 -12.09
CA GLY A 61 -7.37 23.16 -11.40
C GLY A 61 -7.16 23.71 -9.98
N SER A 62 -7.25 22.85 -8.97
CA SER A 62 -6.87 23.21 -7.61
C SER A 62 -5.43 22.77 -7.34
N ILE A 63 -4.62 23.67 -6.79
CA ILE A 63 -3.21 23.42 -6.38
C ILE A 63 -3.11 22.33 -5.28
N SER A 64 -4.25 21.88 -4.74
CA SER A 64 -4.37 20.87 -3.68
C SER A 64 -3.55 19.60 -3.95
N GLY A 65 -3.58 19.10 -5.19
CA GLY A 65 -2.83 17.91 -5.58
C GLY A 65 -1.32 18.09 -5.51
N ILE A 66 -0.82 19.29 -5.84
CA ILE A 66 0.62 19.60 -5.79
C ILE A 66 1.05 19.80 -4.33
N THR A 67 0.23 20.49 -3.52
CA THR A 67 0.54 20.72 -2.11
C THR A 67 0.56 19.43 -1.27
N MET A 68 -0.30 18.45 -1.58
CA MET A 68 -0.22 17.16 -0.88
C MET A 68 1.07 16.40 -1.19
N VAL A 69 1.52 16.40 -2.44
CA VAL A 69 2.79 15.77 -2.83
C VAL A 69 3.97 16.47 -2.16
N LEU A 70 3.96 17.81 -2.12
CA LEU A 70 4.98 18.60 -1.45
C LEU A 70 5.02 18.33 0.06
N ALA A 71 3.87 18.28 0.73
CA ALA A 71 3.79 17.97 2.15
C ALA A 71 4.32 16.55 2.46
N CYS A 72 3.93 15.55 1.65
CA CYS A 72 4.47 14.20 1.76
C CYS A 72 5.99 14.17 1.58
N TYR A 73 6.53 14.95 0.63
CA TYR A 73 7.97 15.04 0.40
C TYR A 73 8.70 15.63 1.62
N VAL A 74 8.19 16.72 2.20
CA VAL A 74 8.76 17.33 3.41
C VAL A 74 8.74 16.36 4.58
N LEU A 75 7.62 15.65 4.82
CA LEU A 75 7.52 14.66 5.88
C LEU A 75 8.46 13.47 5.67
N PHE A 76 8.59 12.99 4.43
CA PHE A 76 9.50 11.89 4.10
C PHE A 76 10.96 12.30 4.28
N SER A 77 11.32 13.47 3.75
CA SER A 77 12.65 14.07 3.95
C SER A 77 12.94 14.24 5.44
N TYR A 78 11.98 14.74 6.22
CA TYR A 78 12.13 14.86 7.66
C TYR A 78 12.36 13.50 8.32
N CYS A 79 11.55 12.48 8.04
CA CYS A 79 11.75 11.13 8.59
C CYS A 79 13.14 10.55 8.27
N PHE A 80 13.62 10.74 7.04
CA PHE A 80 14.94 10.25 6.62
C PHE A 80 16.08 11.04 7.29
N SER A 81 15.99 12.37 7.25
CA SER A 81 16.93 13.26 7.94
C SER A 81 16.91 13.06 9.45
N TYR A 82 15.78 12.69 10.05
CA TYR A 82 15.67 12.43 11.48
C TYR A 82 16.41 11.16 11.90
N LYS A 83 16.48 10.14 11.04
CA LYS A 83 17.35 8.98 11.29
C LYS A 83 18.82 9.38 11.30
N HIS A 84 19.22 10.31 10.43
CA HIS A 84 20.59 10.83 10.38
C HIS A 84 20.90 11.74 11.59
N LEU A 85 19.99 12.67 11.93
CA LEU A 85 20.14 13.62 13.03
C LEU A 85 20.05 12.96 14.43
N LYS A 86 19.35 11.83 14.57
CA LYS A 86 19.29 11.10 15.85
C LYS A 86 20.60 10.43 16.25
N HIS A 87 21.49 10.12 15.31
CA HIS A 87 22.76 9.48 15.62
C HIS A 87 23.77 10.44 16.28
N GLU A 88 23.66 11.74 16.07
CA GLU A 88 24.58 12.73 16.67
C GLU A 88 24.13 13.29 18.03
N ARG A 89 22.92 12.98 18.49
CA ARG A 89 22.39 13.54 19.75
C ARG A 89 22.81 12.69 20.96
N LEU A 90 24.10 12.76 21.31
CA LEU A 90 24.68 12.17 22.54
C LEU A 90 24.39 12.99 23.81
N ARG A 91 23.74 14.16 23.71
CA ARG A 91 23.28 14.91 24.89
C ARG A 91 21.84 15.37 24.69
N LYS A 92 20.99 15.01 25.66
CA LYS A 92 19.72 15.68 25.90
C LYS A 92 20.05 17.17 26.10
N TYR A 93 19.53 18.03 25.25
CA TYR A 93 19.55 19.46 25.58
C TYR A 93 18.68 19.69 26.82
N HIS A 94 19.09 20.72 27.57
CA HIS A 94 18.63 21.17 28.89
C HIS A 94 17.20 20.83 29.26
#